data_AF-A0A7Y4Y9V7-F1
#
_entry.id   AF-A0A7Y4Y9V7-F1
#
_cell.length_a   1.000
_cell.length_b   1.000
_cell.length_c   1.000
_cell.angle_alpha   90.00
_cell.angle_beta   90.00
_cell.angle_gamma   90.00
#
_symmetry.space_group_name_H-M   'P 1'
#
loop_
_entity.id
_entity.type
_entity.pdbx_description
1 polymer ?
#
loop_
_entity_poly.entity_id
_entity_poly.type
_entity_poly.pdbx_seq_one_letter_code
_entity_poly.pdbx_strand_id
1 'polypeptide(L)' 'MCMHEAKYCPRCNQSFECKVGNIAQCQCYGIILSAQERAYINSLFNDCVCAACLQQMKNDFINCKHPFILHAKKHH' A
#
# COMPACT_ATOMS: atom_id res chain seq x y z
N MET A 1 -4.76 17.80 23.32
CA MET A 1 -4.84 16.52 22.58
C MET A 1 -4.48 16.77 21.12
N CYS A 2 -3.33 16.29 20.67
CA CYS A 2 -2.98 16.34 19.26
C CYS A 2 -3.73 15.21 18.54
N MET A 3 -4.87 15.53 17.96
CA MET A 3 -5.53 14.67 16.97
C MET A 3 -4.58 14.62 15.76
N HIS A 4 -3.60 13.72 15.79
CA HIS A 4 -2.88 13.36 14.59
C HIS A 4 -3.93 12.79 13.63
N GLU A 5 -4.16 13.48 12.51
CA GLU A 5 -5.04 13.02 11.44
C GLU A 5 -4.55 11.63 11.02
N ALA A 6 -5.16 10.58 11.57
CA ALA A 6 -4.85 9.22 11.22
C ALA A 6 -5.31 9.06 9.77
N LYS A 7 -4.37 8.96 8.83
CA LYS A 7 -4.69 8.62 7.46
C LYS A 7 -5.14 7.16 7.43
N TYR A 8 -6.27 6.91 6.77
CA TYR A 8 -6.80 5.57 6.58
C TYR A 8 -6.59 5.15 5.14
N CYS A 9 -6.17 3.90 4.94
CA CYS A 9 -5.97 3.36 3.61
C CYS A 9 -7.33 3.18 2.91
N PRO A 10 -7.56 3.72 1.69
CA PRO A 10 -8.84 3.58 0.99
C PRO A 10 -9.17 2.13 0.58
N ARG A 11 -8.17 1.23 0.63
CA ARG A 11 -8.34 -0.18 0.24
C ARG A 11 -8.74 -1.10 1.38
N CYS A 12 -8.07 -0.99 2.53
CA CYS A 12 -8.26 -1.89 3.67
C CYS A 12 -8.77 -1.19 4.92
N ASN A 13 -8.98 0.13 4.86
CA ASN A 13 -9.44 0.97 5.97
C ASN A 13 -8.54 0.92 7.22
N GLN A 14 -7.30 0.46 7.09
CA GLN A 14 -6.32 0.46 8.19
C GLN A 14 -5.73 1.85 8.36
N SER A 15 -5.58 2.28 9.61
CA SER A 15 -4.82 3.47 9.97
C SER A 15 -3.34 3.25 9.64
N PHE A 16 -2.74 4.20 8.94
CA PHE A 16 -1.31 4.17 8.62
C PHE A 16 -0.71 5.56 8.63
N GLU A 17 0.60 5.64 8.83
CA GLU A 17 1.32 6.90 8.79
C GLU A 17 1.75 7.22 7.35
N CYS A 18 0.92 8.00 6.64
CA CYS A 18 1.36 8.70 5.42
C CYS A 18 1.86 10.10 5.79
N LYS A 19 3.18 10.29 5.82
CA LYS A 19 3.77 11.63 5.89
C LYS A 19 4.31 12.00 4.52
N VAL A 20 3.44 12.47 3.62
CA VAL A 20 3.88 12.86 2.27
C VAL A 20 4.91 14.00 2.31
N GLY A 21 4.80 14.90 3.29
CA GLY A 21 5.78 15.97 3.54
C GLY A 21 7.11 15.49 4.13
N ASN A 22 7.17 14.26 4.65
CA ASN A 22 8.41 13.63 5.07
C ASN A 22 8.39 12.14 4.71
N ILE A 23 8.65 11.86 3.43
CA ILE A 23 8.54 10.50 2.88
C ILE A 23 9.41 9.51 3.66
N ALA A 24 10.55 9.93 4.24
CA ALA A 24 11.40 9.07 5.07
C ALA A 24 10.72 8.52 6.33
N GLN A 25 9.65 9.17 6.80
CA GLN A 25 8.82 8.72 7.92
C GLN A 25 7.52 8.03 7.48
N CYS A 26 7.28 7.88 6.17
CA CYS A 26 6.13 7.12 5.69
C CYS A 26 6.39 5.63 5.89
N GLN A 27 5.38 4.88 6.36
CA GLN A 27 5.48 3.41 6.37
C GLN A 27 5.69 2.81 4.96
N CYS A 28 5.32 3.57 3.93
CA CYS A 28 5.52 3.20 2.54
C CYS A 28 6.98 3.33 2.05
N TYR A 29 7.85 4.08 2.75
CA TYR A 29 9.19 4.44 2.28
C TYR A 29 10.11 3.23 2.03
N GLY A 30 10.03 2.21 2.88
CA GLY A 30 10.84 1.00 2.74
C GLY A 30 10.42 0.08 1.60
N ILE A 31 9.34 0.40 0.87
CA ILE A 31 8.83 -0.43 -0.22
C ILE A 31 9.40 0.07 -1.54
N ILE A 32 10.31 -0.72 -2.09
CA ILE A 32 10.86 -0.45 -3.42
C ILE A 32 9.87 -0.94 -4.48
N LEU A 33 9.30 0.00 -5.22
CA LEU A 33 8.42 -0.23 -6.37
C LEU A 33 9.15 0.21 -7.64
N SER A 34 9.08 -0.61 -8.69
CA SER A 34 9.57 -0.23 -10.02
C SER A 34 8.69 0.86 -10.62
N ALA A 35 9.20 1.56 -11.64
CA ALA A 35 8.45 2.61 -12.32
C ALA A 35 7.08 2.11 -12.86
N GLN A 36 7.03 0.88 -13.38
CA GLN A 36 5.81 0.24 -13.86
C GLN A 36 4.80 -0.05 -12.74
N GLU A 37 5.26 -0.66 -11.64
CA GLU A 37 4.42 -0.93 -10.45
C GLU A 37 3.84 0.36 -9.89
N ARG A 38 4.67 1.40 -9.78
CA ARG A 38 4.24 2.71 -9.27
C ARG A 38 3.24 3.39 -10.20
N ALA A 39 3.43 3.30 -11.52
CA ALA A 39 2.47 3.82 -12.49
C ALA A 39 1.13 3.08 -12.42
N TYR A 40 1.16 1.74 -12.30
CA TYR A 40 -0.03 0.92 -12.13
C TYR A 40 -0.83 1.32 -10.88
N ILE A 41 -0.14 1.49 -9.74
CA ILE A 41 -0.77 1.88 -8.48
C ILE A 41 -1.36 3.30 -8.57
N ASN A 42 -0.63 4.26 -9.16
CA ASN A 42 -1.15 5.63 -9.35
C ASN A 42 -2.34 5.70 -10.31
N SER A 43 -2.43 4.76 -11.27
CA SER A 43 -3.58 4.68 -12.16
C SER A 43 -4.83 4.14 -11.47
N LEU A 44 -4.67 3.39 -10.37
CA LEU A 44 -5.78 2.81 -9.60
C LEU A 44 -6.17 3.66 -8.39
N PHE A 45 -5.18 4.26 -7.73
CA PHE A 45 -5.35 5.03 -6.51
C PHE A 45 -4.65 6.38 -6.67
N ASN A 46 -5.42 7.46 -6.56
CA ASN A 46 -4.90 8.83 -6.53
C ASN A 46 -4.37 9.25 -5.15
N ASP A 47 -4.48 8.39 -4.15
CA ASP A 47 -4.18 8.69 -2.75
C ASP A 47 -3.18 7.71 -2.14
N CYS A 48 -2.60 8.08 -0.99
CA CYS A 48 -1.68 7.19 -0.28
C CYS A 48 -2.40 5.88 0.11
N VAL A 49 -1.76 4.74 -0.18
CA VAL A 49 -2.16 3.43 0.36
C VAL A 49 -1.14 2.92 1.37
N CYS A 50 -1.59 2.09 2.31
CA CYS A 50 -0.71 1.56 3.34
C CYS A 50 0.33 0.58 2.77
N ALA A 51 1.41 0.39 3.53
CA ALA A 51 2.51 -0.50 3.18
C ALA A 51 2.06 -1.94 2.83
N ALA A 52 1.11 -2.49 3.59
CA ALA A 52 0.57 -3.82 3.32
C ALA A 52 -0.14 -3.91 1.97
N CYS A 53 -0.93 -2.89 1.61
CA CYS A 53 -1.62 -2.85 0.32
C CYS A 53 -0.65 -2.68 -0.84
N LEU A 54 0.38 -1.83 -0.68
CA LEU A 54 1.45 -1.68 -1.67
C LEU A 54 2.19 -3.00 -1.91
N GLN A 55 2.56 -3.71 -0.85
CA GLN A 55 3.20 -5.03 -0.97
C GLN A 55 2.28 -6.07 -1.62
N GLN A 56 1.00 -6.06 -1.30
CA GLN A 56 0.03 -6.94 -1.96
C GLN A 56 -0.08 -6.63 -3.45
N MET A 57 -0.15 -5.36 -3.85
CA MET A 57 -0.20 -4.97 -5.27
C MET A 57 1.08 -5.30 -6.01
N LYS A 58 2.24 -5.09 -5.38
CA LYS A 58 3.52 -5.54 -5.92
C LYS A 58 3.54 -7.04 -6.14
N ASN A 59 3.10 -7.81 -5.14
CA ASN A 59 2.99 -9.25 -5.28
C ASN A 59 2.00 -9.61 -6.38
N ASP A 60 0.84 -8.98 -6.46
CA ASP A 60 -0.17 -9.22 -7.50
C ASP A 60 0.37 -8.92 -8.91
N PHE A 61 1.13 -7.82 -9.06
CA PHE A 61 1.78 -7.44 -10.31
C PHE A 61 2.83 -8.49 -10.75
N ILE A 62 3.62 -9.01 -9.82
CA ILE A 62 4.58 -10.11 -10.09
C ILE A 62 3.83 -11.44 -10.33
N ASN A 63 2.75 -11.67 -9.60
CA ASN A 63 1.92 -12.87 -9.65
C ASN A 63 0.86 -12.82 -10.77
N CYS A 64 0.80 -11.79 -11.62
CA CYS A 64 0.03 -11.77 -12.88
C CYS A 64 0.54 -12.79 -13.93
N LYS A 65 1.21 -13.86 -13.47
CA LYS A 65 1.31 -15.16 -14.14
C LYS A 65 0.36 -16.23 -13.57
N HIS A 66 -0.43 -15.96 -12.54
CA HIS A 66 -1.47 -16.89 -12.08
C HIS A 66 -2.67 -16.16 -11.46
N PRO A 67 -3.85 -16.21 -12.10
CA PRO A 67 -5.09 -15.83 -11.44
C PRO A 67 -5.35 -16.79 -10.29
N PHE A 68 -5.88 -16.29 -9.17
CA PHE A 68 -6.98 -16.92 -8.41
C PHE A 68 -6.83 -17.10 -6.89
N ILE A 69 -5.68 -17.04 -6.22
CA ILE A 69 -5.67 -17.32 -4.76
C ILE A 69 -4.93 -16.25 -3.95
N LEU A 70 -5.67 -15.23 -3.49
CA LEU A 70 -5.31 -14.48 -2.29
C LEU A 70 -6.36 -14.67 -1.19
N HIS A 71 -6.59 -15.94 -0.84
CA HIS A 71 -7.15 -16.34 0.44
C HIS A 71 -6.08 -17.09 1.23
N ALA A 72 -5.01 -16.40 1.61
CA ALA A 72 -4.03 -16.94 2.53
C ALA A 72 -3.42 -15.81 3.36
N LYS A 73 -4.15 -15.43 4.41
CA LYS A 73 -3.66 -15.06 5.76
C LYS A 73 -4.77 -14.31 6.51
N LYS A 74 -5.71 -15.08 7.06
CA LYS A 74 -6.20 -14.77 8.41
C LYS A 74 -5.61 -15.84 9.33
N HIS A 75 -4.96 -15.32 10.34
CA HIS A 75 -4.06 -15.95 11.28
C HIS A 75 -4.86 -16.64 12.39
N HIS A 76 -4.29 -17.74 12.91
CA HIS A 76 -4.66 -18.53 14.09
C HIS A 76 -5.34 -19.88 13.81
#